data_AF-A0A0K2RUC1-F1
#
_entry.id   AF-A0A0K2RUC1-F1
#
_cell.length_a   1.000
_cell.length_b   1.000
_cell.length_c   1.000
_cell.angle_alpha   90.00
_cell.angle_beta   90.00
_cell.angle_gamma   90.00
#
_symmetry.space_group_name_H-M   'P 1'
#
loop_
_entity.id
_entity.type
_entity.pdbx_description
1 polymer ?
#
loop_
_entity_poly.entity_id
_entity_poly.type
_entity_poly.pdbx_seq_one_letter_code
_entity_poly.pdbx_strand_id
1 'polypeptide(L)'
;MADRISSTLAKLKATEKELDRLRKEQLTAAAANLVATAQDAAGVRVVAHDAGHVGGADDLRSLAMDLRNRLGSEASTVAVAGVSNDRPVIIIATNEAAREAGVKAGALVRVAAGILGGGGGGKDDVAQGGGTDAAKIAPALRPLWTRSPSADFGGHCEQRRLPPGIKLG
;
A
#
# COMPACT_ATOMS: atom_id res chain seq x y z
N MET A 1 3.84 9.72 44.71
CA MET A 1 3.78 10.19 43.31
C MET A 1 4.02 9.10 42.25
N ALA A 2 4.92 8.13 42.49
CA ALA A 2 5.24 7.08 41.51
C ALA A 2 4.03 6.27 41.00
N ASP A 3 3.04 6.00 41.86
CA ASP A 3 1.81 5.25 41.54
C ASP A 3 0.87 5.93 40.52
N ARG A 4 0.81 7.28 40.54
CA ARG A 4 0.03 8.03 39.56
C ARG A 4 0.69 8.01 38.18
N ILE A 5 2.02 8.06 38.14
CA ILE A 5 2.80 8.01 36.91
C ILE A 5 2.69 6.62 36.27
N SER A 6 2.81 5.54 37.05
CA SER A 6 2.66 4.17 36.55
C SER A 6 1.25 3.89 36.03
N SER A 7 0.21 4.36 36.74
CA SER A 7 -1.18 4.20 36.29
C SER A 7 -1.52 5.01 35.04
N THR A 8 -0.96 6.23 34.87
CA THR A 8 -1.10 6.96 33.60
C THR A 8 -0.37 6.27 32.45
N LEU A 9 0.83 5.74 32.66
CA LEU A 9 1.57 4.99 31.64
C LEU A 9 0.86 3.70 31.23
N ALA A 10 0.26 2.99 32.20
CA ALA A 10 -0.52 1.79 31.93
C ALA A 10 -1.79 2.11 31.11
N LYS A 11 -2.47 3.21 31.43
CA LYS A 11 -3.63 3.69 30.65
C LYS A 11 -3.23 4.08 29.23
N LEU A 12 -2.12 4.79 29.05
CA LEU A 12 -1.59 5.14 27.73
C LEU A 12 -1.35 3.89 26.88
N LYS A 13 -0.61 2.91 27.41
CA LYS A 13 -0.36 1.65 26.69
C LYS A 13 -1.64 0.88 26.37
N ALA A 14 -2.62 0.89 27.28
CA ALA A 14 -3.91 0.24 27.04
C ALA A 14 -4.69 0.95 25.92
N THR A 15 -4.68 2.27 25.90
CA THR A 15 -5.32 3.08 24.84
C THR A 15 -4.63 2.90 23.50
N GLU A 16 -3.30 2.90 23.45
CA GLU A 16 -2.53 2.63 22.21
C GLU A 16 -2.88 1.25 21.64
N LYS A 17 -2.92 0.22 22.49
CA LYS A 17 -3.26 -1.14 22.07
C LYS A 17 -4.69 -1.27 21.54
N GLU A 18 -5.64 -0.59 22.18
CA GLU A 18 -7.03 -0.58 21.70
C GLU A 18 -7.18 0.17 20.38
N LEU A 19 -6.42 1.26 20.21
CA LEU A 19 -6.40 2.04 18.99
C LEU A 19 -5.80 1.24 17.82
N ASP A 20 -4.75 0.44 18.07
CA ASP A 20 -4.21 -0.49 17.09
C ASP A 20 -5.19 -1.62 16.74
N ARG A 21 -5.95 -2.14 17.71
CA ARG A 21 -6.99 -3.15 17.46
C ARG A 21 -8.06 -2.61 16.52
N LEU A 22 -8.60 -1.42 16.82
CA LEU A 22 -9.63 -0.78 16.01
C LEU A 22 -9.13 -0.46 14.59
N ARG A 23 -7.87 -0.02 14.44
CA ARG A 23 -7.25 0.19 13.13
C ARG A 23 -7.18 -1.10 12.31
N LYS A 24 -6.76 -2.21 12.91
CA LYS A 24 -6.71 -3.52 12.23
C LYS A 24 -8.09 -3.96 11.77
N GLU A 25 -9.11 -3.79 12.60
CA GLU A 25 -10.50 -4.11 12.25
C GLU A 25 -11.00 -3.24 11.09
N GLN A 26 -10.72 -1.94 11.12
CA GLN A 26 -11.04 -1.03 10.02
C GLN A 26 -10.34 -1.41 8.72
N LEU A 27 -9.05 -1.75 8.76
CA LEU A 27 -8.30 -2.19 7.59
C LEU A 27 -8.85 -3.49 7.01
N THR A 28 -9.25 -4.44 7.86
CA THR A 28 -9.85 -5.72 7.43
C THR A 28 -11.24 -5.51 6.83
N ALA A 29 -12.05 -4.63 7.40
CA ALA A 29 -13.34 -4.25 6.84
C ALA A 29 -13.17 -3.48 5.52
N ALA A 30 -12.17 -2.60 5.44
CA ALA A 30 -11.80 -1.89 4.21
C ALA A 30 -11.32 -2.86 3.12
N ALA A 31 -10.66 -3.96 3.47
CA ALA A 31 -10.17 -4.95 2.51
C ALA A 31 -11.27 -5.48 1.57
N ALA A 32 -12.46 -5.75 2.12
CA ALA A 32 -13.61 -6.19 1.33
C ALA A 32 -14.05 -5.13 0.31
N ASN A 33 -14.07 -3.86 0.70
CA ASN A 33 -14.43 -2.74 -0.17
C ASN A 33 -13.32 -2.42 -1.18
N LEU A 34 -12.05 -2.62 -0.80
CA LEU A 34 -10.89 -2.38 -1.65
C LEU A 34 -10.78 -3.36 -2.82
N VAL A 35 -11.29 -4.57 -2.66
CA VAL A 35 -11.45 -5.50 -3.79
C VAL A 35 -12.37 -4.90 -4.87
N ALA A 36 -13.40 -4.13 -4.48
CA ALA A 36 -14.27 -3.45 -5.42
C ALA A 36 -13.62 -2.22 -6.09
N THR A 37 -12.56 -1.65 -5.48
CA THR A 37 -11.77 -0.57 -6.11
C THR A 37 -10.63 -1.10 -6.98
N ALA A 38 -10.56 -2.42 -7.19
CA ALA A 38 -9.60 -3.02 -8.11
C ALA A 38 -9.82 -2.47 -9.51
N GLN A 39 -8.73 -1.99 -10.13
CA GLN A 39 -8.74 -1.53 -11.51
C GLN A 39 -8.14 -2.60 -12.40
N ASP A 40 -8.75 -2.86 -13.55
CA ASP A 40 -8.13 -3.71 -14.57
C ASP A 40 -7.04 -2.91 -15.30
N ALA A 41 -5.82 -3.44 -15.29
CA ALA A 41 -4.72 -2.89 -16.05
C ALA A 41 -4.17 -4.00 -16.96
N ALA A 42 -4.67 -4.04 -18.20
CA ALA A 42 -4.31 -5.01 -19.24
C ALA A 42 -4.50 -6.48 -18.81
N GLY A 43 -5.64 -6.79 -18.19
CA GLY A 43 -5.99 -8.14 -17.74
C GLY A 43 -5.38 -8.53 -16.39
N VAL A 44 -4.72 -7.58 -15.70
CA VAL A 44 -4.25 -7.75 -14.32
C VAL A 44 -5.05 -6.80 -13.42
N ARG A 45 -5.73 -7.34 -12.41
CA ARG A 45 -6.41 -6.54 -11.38
C ARG A 45 -5.39 -5.90 -10.44
N VAL A 46 -5.38 -4.58 -10.38
CA VAL A 46 -4.49 -3.82 -9.51
C VAL A 46 -5.28 -3.14 -8.41
N VAL A 47 -4.90 -3.40 -7.16
CA VAL A 47 -5.40 -2.69 -5.98
C VAL A 47 -4.25 -1.91 -5.37
N ALA A 48 -4.41 -0.59 -5.25
CA ALA A 48 -3.46 0.27 -4.55
C ALA A 48 -4.18 1.02 -3.44
N HIS A 49 -3.68 0.91 -2.21
CA HIS A 49 -4.29 1.50 -1.04
C HIS A 49 -3.26 2.18 -0.13
N ASP A 50 -3.64 3.33 0.41
CA ASP A 50 -2.93 3.98 1.50
C ASP A 50 -3.70 3.73 2.81
N ALA A 51 -3.10 2.90 3.67
CA ALA A 51 -3.62 2.51 4.97
C ALA A 51 -3.41 3.60 6.05
N GLY A 52 -2.77 4.73 5.70
CA GLY A 52 -2.47 5.80 6.64
C GLY A 52 -1.49 5.34 7.73
N HIS A 53 -1.78 5.65 8.99
CA HIS A 53 -0.89 5.31 10.10
C HIS A 53 -1.07 3.86 10.55
N VAL A 54 0.03 3.10 10.57
CA VAL A 54 0.04 1.67 10.89
C VAL A 54 1.05 1.33 11.97
N GLY A 55 0.74 0.30 12.76
CA GLY A 55 1.61 -0.19 13.83
C GLY A 55 2.95 -0.75 13.32
N GLY A 56 2.97 -1.26 12.07
CA GLY A 56 4.19 -1.75 11.44
C GLY A 56 4.00 -2.35 10.05
N ALA A 57 5.11 -2.81 9.46
CA ALA A 57 5.13 -3.45 8.14
C ALA A 57 4.33 -4.76 8.09
N ASP A 58 4.23 -5.49 9.21
CA ASP A 58 3.53 -6.76 9.27
C ASP A 58 2.01 -6.63 9.16
N ASP A 59 1.44 -5.52 9.64
CA ASP A 59 0.02 -5.22 9.48
C ASP A 59 -0.31 -4.97 7.99
N LEU A 60 0.53 -4.18 7.31
CA LEU A 60 0.43 -3.95 5.87
C LEU A 60 0.60 -5.23 5.07
N ARG A 61 1.55 -6.09 5.46
CA ARG A 61 1.77 -7.39 4.83
C ARG A 61 0.55 -8.28 4.96
N SER A 62 -0.03 -8.36 6.16
CA SER A 62 -1.22 -9.17 6.41
C SER A 62 -2.41 -8.68 5.56
N LEU A 63 -2.61 -7.36 5.48
CA LEU A 63 -3.63 -6.76 4.63
C LEU A 63 -3.40 -7.04 3.14
N ALA A 64 -2.16 -6.90 2.65
CA ALA A 64 -1.81 -7.19 1.26
C ALA A 64 -2.05 -8.66 0.90
N MET A 65 -1.75 -9.58 1.81
CA MET A 65 -2.03 -11.01 1.65
C MET A 65 -3.54 -11.31 1.63
N ASP A 66 -4.32 -10.71 2.55
CA ASP A 66 -5.78 -10.90 2.59
C ASP A 66 -6.44 -10.41 1.30
N LEU A 67 -6.07 -9.21 0.84
CA LEU A 67 -6.53 -8.65 -0.43
C LEU A 67 -6.18 -9.55 -1.62
N ARG A 68 -4.94 -10.06 -1.68
CA ARG A 68 -4.52 -10.99 -2.74
C ARG A 68 -5.35 -12.28 -2.69
N ASN A 69 -5.58 -12.85 -1.52
CA ASN A 69 -6.39 -14.06 -1.39
C ASN A 69 -7.84 -13.83 -1.82
N ARG A 70 -8.42 -12.67 -1.51
CA ARG A 70 -9.79 -12.31 -1.92
C ARG A 70 -9.94 -12.07 -3.42
N LEU A 71 -8.90 -11.56 -4.08
CA LEU A 71 -8.86 -11.40 -5.54
C LEU A 71 -8.74 -12.74 -6.28
N GLY A 72 -8.35 -13.80 -5.58
CA GLY A 72 -8.35 -15.17 -6.09
C GLY A 72 -7.23 -15.47 -7.10
N SER A 73 -7.52 -16.38 -8.02
CA SER A 73 -6.54 -16.91 -8.98
C SER A 73 -6.36 -16.04 -10.23
N GLU A 74 -7.22 -15.04 -10.45
CA GLU A 74 -7.05 -14.10 -11.57
C GLU A 74 -5.82 -13.24 -11.37
N ALA A 75 -5.10 -12.91 -12.45
CA ALA A 75 -3.90 -12.09 -12.39
C ALA A 75 -4.14 -10.82 -11.56
N SER A 76 -3.50 -10.74 -10.40
CA SER A 76 -3.76 -9.68 -9.43
C SER A 76 -2.48 -9.20 -8.75
N THR A 77 -2.43 -7.87 -8.57
CA THR A 77 -1.35 -7.17 -7.91
C THR A 77 -1.94 -6.23 -6.86
N VAL A 78 -1.50 -6.39 -5.63
CA VAL A 78 -1.93 -5.58 -4.49
C VAL A 78 -0.75 -4.78 -3.99
N ALA A 79 -0.95 -3.49 -3.78
CA ALA A 79 0.00 -2.61 -3.16
C ALA A 79 -0.66 -1.84 -2.01
N VAL A 80 -0.04 -1.94 -0.84
CA VAL A 80 -0.52 -1.26 0.36
C VAL A 80 0.64 -0.46 0.91
N ALA A 81 0.43 0.84 1.08
CA ALA A 81 1.37 1.74 1.74
C ALA A 81 0.79 2.24 3.05
N GLY A 82 1.67 2.66 3.96
CA GLY A 82 1.29 3.30 5.21
C GLY A 82 2.50 3.94 5.88
N VAL A 83 2.27 4.64 6.98
CA VAL A 83 3.29 5.32 7.77
C VAL A 83 3.41 4.60 9.11
N SER A 84 4.61 4.12 9.43
CA SER A 84 4.94 3.54 10.73
C SER A 84 6.12 4.31 11.32
N ASN A 85 5.97 4.81 12.55
CA ASN A 85 7.01 5.61 13.23
C ASN A 85 7.58 6.75 12.35
N ASP A 86 6.68 7.52 11.72
CA ASP A 86 6.99 8.62 10.78
C ASP A 86 7.74 8.20 9.50
N ARG A 87 7.89 6.90 9.25
CA ARG A 87 8.52 6.37 8.04
C ARG A 87 7.48 5.71 7.14
N PRO A 88 7.42 6.08 5.85
CA PRO A 88 6.58 5.37 4.90
C PRO A 88 7.11 3.95 4.67
N VAL A 89 6.20 3.00 4.67
CA VAL A 89 6.41 1.59 4.37
C VAL A 89 5.43 1.20 3.27
N ILE A 90 5.88 0.40 2.32
CA ILE A 90 5.06 -0.14 1.25
C ILE A 90 5.27 -1.64 1.11
N ILE A 91 4.18 -2.37 0.97
CA ILE A 91 4.16 -3.80 0.66
C ILE A 91 3.46 -4.00 -0.67
N ILE A 92 4.06 -4.80 -1.56
CA ILE A 92 3.45 -5.22 -2.81
C ILE A 92 3.42 -6.74 -2.85
N ALA A 93 2.26 -7.29 -3.22
CA ALA A 93 2.00 -8.71 -3.35
C ALA A 93 1.40 -8.99 -4.72
N THR A 94 1.96 -9.94 -5.45
CA THR A 94 1.44 -10.42 -6.74
C THR A 94 1.09 -11.90 -6.63
N ASN A 95 0.04 -12.32 -7.34
CA ASN A 95 -0.27 -13.73 -7.47
C ASN A 95 0.52 -14.38 -8.62
N GLU A 96 0.38 -15.69 -8.79
CA GLU A 96 1.11 -16.45 -9.80
C GLU A 96 0.77 -16.01 -11.22
N ALA A 97 -0.52 -15.86 -11.55
CA ALA A 97 -0.95 -15.39 -12.86
C ALA A 97 -0.42 -13.99 -13.21
N ALA A 98 -0.30 -13.07 -12.23
CA ALA A 98 0.34 -11.78 -12.44
C ALA A 98 1.84 -11.91 -12.71
N ARG A 99 2.54 -12.84 -12.03
CA ARG A 99 3.96 -13.11 -12.28
C ARG A 99 4.19 -13.74 -13.66
N GLU A 100 3.31 -14.64 -14.10
CA GLU A 100 3.32 -15.20 -15.45
C GLU A 100 3.09 -14.12 -16.52
N ALA A 101 2.24 -13.14 -16.23
CA ALA A 101 2.08 -11.92 -17.04
C ALA A 101 3.29 -10.95 -16.96
N GLY A 102 4.35 -11.29 -16.24
CA GLY A 102 5.57 -10.49 -16.12
C GLY A 102 5.56 -9.44 -14.99
N VAL A 103 4.52 -9.41 -14.14
CA VAL A 103 4.41 -8.46 -13.03
C VAL A 103 5.18 -8.97 -11.82
N LYS A 104 6.30 -8.31 -11.52
CA LYS A 104 7.21 -8.68 -10.42
C LYS A 104 7.07 -7.71 -9.24
N ALA A 105 6.66 -8.22 -8.08
CA ALA A 105 6.51 -7.41 -6.87
C ALA A 105 7.83 -6.70 -6.49
N GLY A 106 8.96 -7.42 -6.57
CA GLY A 106 10.28 -6.88 -6.26
C GLY A 106 10.74 -5.74 -7.19
N ALA A 107 10.29 -5.72 -8.45
CA ALA A 107 10.61 -4.63 -9.36
C ALA A 107 9.76 -3.38 -9.04
N LEU A 108 8.46 -3.59 -8.78
CA LEU A 108 7.52 -2.52 -8.43
C LEU A 108 7.91 -1.81 -7.12
N VAL A 109 8.31 -2.58 -6.11
CA VAL A 109 8.72 -2.04 -4.81
C VAL A 109 9.96 -1.16 -4.92
N ARG A 110 10.95 -1.54 -5.75
CA ARG A 110 12.16 -0.71 -5.92
C ARG A 110 11.83 0.67 -6.47
N VAL A 111 10.92 0.73 -7.44
CA VAL A 111 10.45 2.00 -8.00
C VAL A 111 9.70 2.82 -6.94
N ALA A 112 8.74 2.20 -6.24
CA ALA A 112 7.94 2.89 -5.24
C ALA A 112 8.80 3.38 -4.05
N ALA A 113 9.68 2.53 -3.52
CA ALA A 113 10.59 2.89 -2.44
C ALA A 113 11.58 3.99 -2.84
N GLY A 114 12.06 3.99 -4.09
CA GLY A 114 12.88 5.08 -4.63
C GLY A 114 12.15 6.43 -4.62
N ILE A 115 10.86 6.43 -4.97
CA ILE A 115 10.01 7.64 -4.90
C ILE A 115 9.85 8.09 -3.45
N LEU A 116 9.69 7.16 -2.50
CA LEU A 116 9.63 7.44 -1.06
C LEU A 116 10.97 7.93 -0.46
N GLY A 117 12.04 7.98 -1.25
CA GLY A 117 13.36 8.40 -0.79
C GLY A 117 14.12 7.31 -0.03
N GLY A 118 13.80 6.04 -0.26
CA GLY A 118 14.48 4.91 0.36
C GLY A 118 14.69 3.74 -0.58
N GLY A 119 14.63 2.54 -0.01
CA GLY A 119 14.95 1.29 -0.67
C GLY A 119 13.98 0.18 -0.29
N GLY A 120 13.99 -0.87 -1.08
CA GLY A 120 13.12 -2.01 -0.88
C GLY A 120 13.59 -3.24 -1.64
N GLY A 121 13.05 -4.38 -1.25
CA GLY A 121 13.40 -5.68 -1.79
C GLY A 121 12.45 -6.77 -1.32
N GLY A 122 12.65 -7.95 -1.86
CA GLY A 122 11.83 -9.12 -1.60
C GLY A 122 11.77 -10.00 -2.83
N LYS A 123 10.91 -11.00 -2.76
CA LYS A 123 10.70 -11.94 -3.84
C LYS A 123 9.70 -11.36 -4.85
N ASP A 124 9.61 -11.99 -6.01
CA ASP A 124 8.71 -11.54 -7.08
C ASP A 124 7.22 -11.73 -6.74
N ASP A 125 6.90 -12.53 -5.72
CA ASP A 125 5.57 -12.73 -5.15
C ASP A 125 5.21 -11.69 -4.08
N VAL A 126 6.14 -11.38 -3.19
CA VAL A 126 5.97 -10.43 -2.09
C VAL A 126 7.23 -9.64 -1.88
N ALA A 127 7.11 -8.32 -1.93
CA ALA A 127 8.21 -7.40 -1.68
C ALA A 127 7.80 -6.29 -0.71
N GLN A 128 8.79 -5.80 0.02
CA GLN A 128 8.64 -4.69 0.96
C GLN A 128 9.64 -3.58 0.66
N GLY A 129 9.21 -2.35 0.85
CA GLY A 129 10.08 -1.19 0.78
C GLY A 129 9.66 -0.13 1.76
N GLY A 130 10.45 0.92 1.82
CA GLY A 130 10.11 2.10 2.59
C GLY A 130 10.99 3.27 2.22
N GLY A 131 10.80 4.36 2.93
CA GLY A 131 11.59 5.56 2.72
C GLY A 131 11.52 6.51 3.90
N THR A 132 11.72 7.77 3.60
CA THR A 132 11.75 8.86 4.58
C THR A 132 10.62 9.85 4.36
N ASP A 133 9.97 9.84 3.19
CA ASP A 133 9.08 10.89 2.76
C ASP A 133 7.63 10.41 2.66
N ALA A 134 6.88 10.51 3.76
CA ALA A 134 5.49 10.02 3.84
C ALA A 134 4.53 10.77 2.89
N ALA A 135 4.83 12.04 2.57
CA ALA A 135 4.05 12.81 1.59
C ALA A 135 4.10 12.20 0.19
N LYS A 136 5.09 11.34 -0.09
CA LYS A 136 5.29 10.70 -1.39
C LYS A 136 4.59 9.33 -1.53
N ILE A 137 3.74 8.92 -0.58
CA ILE A 137 2.97 7.68 -0.70
C ILE A 137 2.05 7.69 -1.92
N ALA A 138 1.25 8.75 -2.10
CA ALA A 138 0.37 8.87 -3.27
C ALA A 138 1.14 8.82 -4.61
N PRO A 139 2.26 9.55 -4.82
CA PRO A 139 3.05 9.41 -6.03
C PRO A 139 3.82 8.08 -6.11
N ALA A 140 4.10 7.37 -5.01
CA ALA A 140 4.71 6.05 -5.03
C ALA A 140 3.73 4.93 -5.47
N LEU A 141 2.43 5.10 -5.20
CA LEU A 141 1.38 4.17 -5.64
C LEU A 141 0.98 4.37 -7.11
N ARG A 142 1.14 5.58 -7.65
CA ARG A 142 0.72 5.93 -9.02
C ARG A 142 1.36 5.09 -10.13
N PRO A 143 2.68 4.81 -10.13
CA PRO A 143 3.31 4.01 -11.17
C PRO A 143 2.76 2.59 -11.28
N LEU A 144 2.15 2.07 -10.21
CA LEU A 144 1.61 0.73 -10.16
C LEU A 144 0.40 0.55 -11.09
N TRP A 145 -0.36 1.61 -11.34
CA TRP A 145 -1.46 1.61 -12.30
C TRP A 145 -0.97 1.74 -13.75
N THR A 146 0.16 2.42 -13.97
CA THR A 146 0.66 2.72 -15.31
C THR A 146 1.63 1.67 -15.86
N ARG A 147 2.30 0.89 -14.99
CA ARG A 147 3.32 -0.12 -15.36
C ARG A 147 2.75 -1.52 -15.62
N SER A 148 1.47 -1.63 -15.99
CA SER A 148 0.92 -2.89 -16.50
C SER A 148 1.71 -3.38 -17.73
N PRO A 149 1.92 -4.71 -17.90
CA PRO A 149 2.97 -5.30 -18.74
C PRO A 149 2.99 -4.95 -20.23
N SER A 150 2.02 -4.22 -20.76
CA SER A 150 2.00 -3.79 -22.17
C SER A 150 2.56 -2.39 -22.43
N ALA A 151 2.90 -1.60 -21.40
CA ALA A 151 3.44 -0.25 -21.60
C ALA A 151 4.98 -0.26 -21.54
N ASP A 152 5.56 -0.12 -22.72
CA ASP A 152 6.96 0.09 -23.02
C ASP A 152 7.76 0.90 -21.98
N PHE A 153 9.02 0.48 -21.82
CA PHE A 153 10.08 1.07 -20.99
C PHE A 153 10.58 2.46 -21.49
N GLY A 154 9.75 3.23 -22.19
CA GLY A 154 10.08 4.53 -22.75
C GLY A 154 9.43 5.67 -21.97
N GLY A 155 10.24 6.60 -21.47
CA GLY A 155 9.76 7.73 -20.69
C GLY A 155 8.74 8.60 -21.44
N HIS A 156 7.73 9.06 -20.72
CA HIS A 156 7.36 10.47 -20.65
C HIS A 156 6.36 10.65 -19.50
N CYS A 157 6.71 11.57 -18.61
CA CYS A 157 5.89 12.02 -17.50
C CYS A 157 4.76 12.88 -18.09
N GLU A 158 3.56 12.32 -18.31
CA GLU A 158 2.40 13.11 -18.72
C GLU A 158 1.39 13.22 -17.57
N GLN A 159 1.30 14.44 -17.05
CA GLN A 159 0.38 14.92 -16.03
C GLN A 159 -1.06 14.66 -16.47
N ARG A 160 -1.71 13.67 -15.86
CA ARG A 160 -3.16 13.52 -16.00
C ARG A 160 -3.85 14.55 -15.12
N ARG A 161 -4.32 15.62 -15.78
CA ARG A 161 -5.10 16.76 -15.30
C ARG A 161 -6.26 16.37 -14.38
N LEU A 162 -6.47 17.21 -13.36
CA LEU A 162 -7.73 17.36 -12.63
C LEU A 162 -8.86 17.76 -13.59
N PRO A 163 -10.12 17.33 -13.36
CA PRO A 163 -11.26 17.75 -14.18
C PRO A 163 -11.54 19.27 -13.99
N PRO A 164 -11.71 20.06 -15.08
CA PRO A 164 -12.19 21.43 -14.98
C PRO A 164 -13.71 21.46 -14.96
N GLY A 165 -14.33 22.12 -13.96
CA GLY A 165 -15.75 22.48 -14.05
C GLY A 165 -16.55 22.58 -12.76
N ILE A 166 -16.21 23.51 -11.87
CA ILE A 166 -17.19 24.07 -10.93
C ILE A 166 -17.40 25.54 -11.33
N LYS A 167 -18.54 25.81 -11.97
CA LYS A 167 -18.99 27.17 -12.27
C LYS A 167 -19.42 27.84 -10.97
N LEU A 168 -18.78 28.97 -10.66
CA LEU A 168 -19.40 30.00 -9.81
C LEU A 168 -20.59 30.57 -10.58
N GLY A 169 -21.75 30.54 -9.94
CA GLY A 169 -22.97 31.25 -10.29
C GLY A 169 -23.52 31.89 -9.02
#